data_AF-A0A3D5WFB1-F1
#
_entry.id   AF-A0A3D5WFB1-F1
#
_cell.length_a   1.000
_cell.length_b   1.000
_cell.length_c   1.000
_cell.angle_alpha   90.00
_cell.angle_beta   90.00
_cell.angle_gamma   90.00
#
_symmetry.space_group_name_H-M   'P 1'
#
loop_
_entity.id
_entity.type
_entity.pdbx_description
1 polymer ?
#
loop_
_entity_poly.entity_id
_entity_poly.type
_entity_poly.pdbx_seq_one_letter_code
_entity_poly.pdbx_strand_id
1 'polypeptide(L)'
;MDMEEKHVRDIMIPIKDYAVVSQEATIKEALKVMKESSERLSPGKYRHLGILVKDAKENIVGKLTQADILRGLEPDYKDIGGSYISPLMRAKMADIMTHIPDKTFLERCRAQKDKKVRDFMTTVALSVDVNEVLGHAPSYYVNQ
;
A
#
# COMPACT_ATOMS: atom_id res chain seq x y z
N MET A 1 38.38 9.92 -3.20
CA MET A 1 37.00 10.45 -3.11
C MET A 1 36.36 9.65 -2.00
N ASP A 2 36.23 10.24 -0.83
CA ASP A 2 35.54 9.59 0.29
C ASP A 2 34.05 9.52 -0.07
N MET A 3 33.55 8.29 -0.16
CA MET A 3 32.17 8.03 -0.50
C MET A 3 31.37 8.22 0.79
N GLU A 4 30.63 9.33 0.90
CA GLU A 4 29.74 9.57 2.04
C GLU A 4 28.79 8.38 2.21
N GLU A 5 28.81 7.78 3.40
CA GLU A 5 28.01 6.62 3.73
C GLU A 5 26.53 7.04 3.82
N LYS A 6 25.71 6.58 2.87
CA LYS A 6 24.28 6.92 2.84
C LYS A 6 23.50 6.02 3.78
N HIS A 7 22.66 6.62 4.61
CA HIS A 7 21.78 5.93 5.54
C HIS A 7 20.35 5.82 4.98
N VAL A 8 19.58 4.89 5.53
CA VAL A 8 18.18 4.67 5.20
C VAL A 8 17.34 5.95 5.31
N ARG A 9 17.59 6.76 6.34
CA ARG A 9 16.93 8.07 6.54
C ARG A 9 17.09 9.05 5.37
N ASP A 10 18.14 8.90 4.56
CA ASP A 10 18.46 9.83 3.47
C ASP A 10 17.60 9.57 2.22
N ILE A 11 16.93 8.42 2.13
CA ILE A 11 16.08 8.05 0.99
C ILE A 11 14.63 7.72 1.37
N MET A 12 14.34 7.49 2.65
CA MET A 12 13.00 7.15 3.10
C MET A 12 12.08 8.37 3.13
N ILE A 13 10.78 8.12 3.05
CA ILE A 13 9.77 9.14 3.36
C ILE A 13 9.48 9.08 4.86
N PRO A 14 9.49 10.21 5.60
CA PRO A 14 9.14 10.21 7.01
C PRO A 14 7.73 9.71 7.28
N ILE A 15 7.51 8.98 8.39
CA ILE A 15 6.18 8.43 8.73
C ILE A 15 5.12 9.52 8.91
N LYS A 16 5.50 10.68 9.45
CA LYS A 16 4.61 11.85 9.55
C LYS A 16 4.02 12.31 8.21
N ASP A 17 4.71 11.98 7.11
CA ASP A 17 4.29 12.35 5.77
C ASP A 17 3.49 11.21 5.11
N TYR A 18 3.42 10.02 5.71
CA TYR A 18 2.52 8.95 5.29
C TYR A 18 1.10 9.19 5.81
N ALA A 19 0.12 8.93 4.96
CA ALA A 19 -1.24 8.74 5.43
C ALA A 19 -1.35 7.42 6.23
N VAL A 20 -2.02 7.51 7.38
CA VAL A 20 -2.21 6.39 8.32
C VAL A 20 -3.69 6.20 8.61
N VAL A 21 -4.15 4.95 8.68
CA VAL A 21 -5.52 4.59 9.06
C VAL A 21 -5.54 3.51 10.14
N SER A 22 -6.62 3.43 10.91
CA SER A 22 -6.82 2.31 11.85
C SER A 22 -7.08 1.01 11.09
N GLN A 23 -6.60 -0.11 11.63
CA GLN A 23 -6.97 -1.46 11.16
C GLN A 23 -8.49 -1.74 11.26
N GLU A 24 -9.18 -1.00 12.14
CA GLU A 24 -10.64 -1.06 12.33
C GLU A 24 -11.40 -0.05 11.46
N ALA A 25 -10.70 0.77 10.66
CA ALA A 25 -11.35 1.62 9.67
C ALA A 25 -12.02 0.78 8.59
N THR A 26 -13.03 1.35 7.94
CA THR A 26 -13.67 0.75 6.77
C THR A 26 -12.86 0.96 5.50
N ILE A 27 -13.03 0.10 4.50
CA ILE A 27 -12.44 0.31 3.16
C ILE A 27 -12.85 1.66 2.57
N LYS A 28 -14.09 2.09 2.77
CA LYS A 28 -14.56 3.42 2.35
C LYS A 28 -13.76 4.56 2.98
N GLU A 29 -13.51 4.51 4.28
CA GLU A 29 -12.71 5.52 4.98
C GLU A 29 -11.25 5.50 4.51
N ALA A 30 -10.68 4.30 4.33
CA ALA A 30 -9.32 4.14 3.82
C ALA A 30 -9.16 4.71 2.40
N LEU A 31 -10.12 4.48 1.51
CA LEU A 31 -10.13 5.05 0.15
C LEU A 31 -10.19 6.57 0.16
N LYS A 32 -10.98 7.17 1.08
CA LYS A 32 -11.03 8.63 1.24
C LYS A 32 -9.67 9.18 1.64
N VAL A 33 -9.03 8.60 2.66
CA VAL A 33 -7.70 9.00 3.14
C VAL A 33 -6.64 8.82 2.05
N MET A 34 -6.69 7.72 1.30
CA MET A 34 -5.77 7.45 0.19
C MET A 34 -5.90 8.48 -0.95
N LYS A 35 -7.13 8.88 -1.29
CA LYS A 35 -7.40 9.92 -2.28
C LYS A 35 -6.84 11.26 -1.82
N GLU A 36 -7.19 11.71 -0.62
CA GLU A 36 -6.69 12.96 -0.04
C GLU A 36 -5.17 12.99 0.05
N SER A 37 -4.55 11.86 0.43
CA SER A 37 -3.09 11.74 0.49
C SER A 37 -2.43 11.84 -0.89
N SER A 38 -3.07 11.30 -1.92
CA SER A 38 -2.56 11.36 -3.30
C SER A 38 -2.67 12.78 -3.86
N GLU A 39 -3.73 13.51 -3.52
CA GLU A 39 -3.96 14.90 -3.94
C GLU A 39 -2.99 15.89 -3.27
N ARG A 40 -2.57 15.63 -2.02
CA ARG A 40 -1.56 16.45 -1.32
C ARG A 40 -0.16 16.35 -1.92
N LEU A 41 0.13 15.33 -2.73
CA LEU A 41 1.44 15.16 -3.34
C LEU A 41 1.53 16.01 -4.60
N SER A 42 2.48 16.95 -4.61
CA SER A 42 2.79 17.79 -5.77
C SER A 42 3.08 16.92 -7.02
N PRO A 43 2.68 17.35 -8.23
CA PRO A 43 3.07 16.69 -9.46
C PRO A 43 4.59 16.49 -9.52
N GLY A 44 5.06 15.26 -9.79
CA GLY A 44 6.48 14.93 -9.85
C GLY A 44 7.11 14.41 -8.55
N LYS A 45 6.40 14.44 -7.41
CA LYS A 45 6.84 13.74 -6.20
C LYS A 45 6.48 12.25 -6.26
N TYR A 46 7.34 11.39 -5.68
CA TYR A 46 7.05 9.97 -5.52
C TYR A 46 5.71 9.79 -4.82
N ARG A 47 4.79 9.07 -5.45
CA ARG A 47 3.49 8.74 -4.87
C ARG A 47 3.69 7.64 -3.83
N HIS A 48 3.13 7.80 -2.63
CA HIS A 48 3.10 6.69 -1.68
C HIS A 48 2.40 5.50 -2.36
N LEU A 49 3.05 4.33 -2.35
CA LEU A 49 2.51 3.11 -2.96
C LEU A 49 1.33 2.53 -2.16
N GLY A 50 1.00 3.11 -1.00
CA GLY A 50 -0.11 2.75 -0.13
C GLY A 50 -0.17 3.67 1.10
N ILE A 51 -1.09 3.37 2.00
CA ILE A 51 -1.23 4.01 3.31
C ILE A 51 -0.80 3.04 4.40
N LEU A 52 -0.28 3.55 5.52
CA LEU A 52 0.08 2.73 6.67
C LEU A 52 -1.16 2.38 7.50
N VAL A 53 -1.12 1.24 8.17
CA VAL A 53 -2.23 0.77 9.02
C VAL A 53 -1.73 0.61 10.44
N LYS A 54 -2.46 1.19 11.40
CA LYS A 54 -2.16 1.13 12.83
C LYS A 54 -3.15 0.32 13.65
N ASP A 55 -2.67 -0.28 14.74
CA ASP A 55 -3.51 -0.92 15.76
C ASP A 55 -4.10 0.10 16.76
N ALA A 56 -4.79 -0.40 17.78
CA ALA A 56 -5.38 0.42 18.84
C ALA A 56 -4.35 1.03 19.81
N LYS A 57 -3.09 0.57 19.76
CA LYS A 57 -1.95 1.08 20.54
C LYS A 57 -1.09 2.04 19.72
N GLU A 58 -1.57 2.47 18.55
CA GLU A 58 -0.87 3.36 17.61
C GLU A 58 0.37 2.74 16.95
N ASN A 59 0.56 1.42 17.03
CA ASN A 59 1.67 0.74 16.34
C ASN A 59 1.32 0.52 14.87
N ILE A 60 2.27 0.70 13.96
CA ILE A 60 2.11 0.33 12.55
C ILE A 60 2.16 -1.20 12.43
N VAL A 61 1.06 -1.80 12.02
CA VAL A 61 0.87 -3.26 11.90
C VAL A 61 0.76 -3.75 10.46
N GLY A 62 0.66 -2.82 9.50
CA GLY A 62 0.48 -3.18 8.11
C GLY A 62 0.54 -2.01 7.15
N LYS A 63 0.30 -2.32 5.88
CA LYS A 63 0.05 -1.35 4.83
C LYS A 63 -1.15 -1.77 4.00
N LEU A 64 -1.87 -0.78 3.46
CA LEU A 64 -2.94 -0.99 2.51
C LEU A 64 -2.64 -0.28 1.21
N THR A 65 -2.67 -1.02 0.11
CA THR A 65 -2.44 -0.54 -1.25
C THR A 65 -3.72 -0.70 -2.10
N GLN A 66 -3.84 0.03 -3.22
CA GLN A 66 -4.98 -0.15 -4.16
C GLN A 66 -5.09 -1.59 -4.65
N ALA A 67 -3.92 -2.15 -4.89
CA ALA A 67 -3.60 -3.54 -5.12
C ALA A 67 -4.24 -4.51 -4.11
N ASP A 68 -4.09 -4.27 -2.81
CA ASP A 68 -4.72 -5.07 -1.75
C ASP A 68 -6.24 -4.99 -1.79
N ILE A 69 -6.77 -3.78 -2.02
CA ILE A 69 -8.22 -3.54 -2.13
C ILE A 69 -8.80 -4.33 -3.31
N LEU A 70 -8.17 -4.25 -4.49
CA LEU A 70 -8.61 -4.97 -5.68
C LEU A 70 -8.62 -6.49 -5.45
N ARG A 71 -7.61 -7.05 -4.78
CA ARG A 71 -7.57 -8.48 -4.44
C ARG A 71 -8.72 -8.91 -3.51
N GLY A 72 -9.13 -8.06 -2.58
CA GLY A 72 -10.27 -8.37 -1.71
C GLY A 72 -11.63 -8.10 -2.37
N LEU A 73 -11.69 -7.24 -3.40
CA LEU A 73 -12.91 -6.99 -4.17
C LEU A 73 -13.20 -8.09 -5.19
N GLU A 74 -12.18 -8.66 -5.82
CA GLU A 74 -12.34 -9.62 -6.89
C GLU A 74 -11.54 -10.92 -6.63
N PRO A 75 -12.23 -12.06 -6.45
CA PRO A 75 -11.59 -13.36 -6.24
C PRO A 75 -10.56 -13.73 -7.31
N ASP A 76 -10.78 -13.37 -8.57
CA ASP A 76 -9.87 -13.68 -9.68
C ASP A 76 -8.56 -12.87 -9.63
N TYR A 77 -8.51 -11.82 -8.81
CA TYR A 77 -7.27 -11.06 -8.56
C TYR A 77 -6.44 -11.69 -7.43
N LYS A 78 -6.89 -12.76 -6.76
CA LYS A 78 -6.12 -13.38 -5.67
C LYS A 78 -4.76 -13.91 -6.10
N ASP A 79 -4.65 -14.36 -7.34
CA ASP A 79 -3.37 -14.81 -7.93
C ASP A 79 -2.42 -13.66 -8.27
N ILE A 80 -2.85 -12.41 -8.07
CA ILE A 80 -2.09 -11.22 -8.41
C ILE A 80 -1.21 -10.81 -7.23
N GLY A 81 -0.16 -11.60 -6.99
CA GLY A 81 0.78 -11.42 -5.88
C GLY A 81 1.81 -10.29 -6.04
N GLY A 82 2.08 -9.59 -4.92
CA GLY A 82 3.35 -9.01 -4.45
C GLY A 82 4.08 -7.92 -5.27
N SER A 83 3.99 -7.93 -6.60
CA SER A 83 4.79 -7.08 -7.47
C SER A 83 4.03 -6.83 -8.79
N TYR A 84 3.31 -5.71 -8.87
CA TYR A 84 2.64 -5.18 -10.07
C TYR A 84 3.62 -4.79 -11.20
N ILE A 85 4.89 -5.11 -11.01
CA ILE A 85 6.00 -4.68 -11.85
C ILE A 85 6.19 -5.66 -13.01
N SER A 86 5.73 -6.92 -12.90
CA SER A 86 5.88 -7.89 -14.00
C SER A 86 4.92 -7.59 -15.17
N PRO A 87 5.39 -7.59 -16.43
CA PRO A 87 4.53 -7.40 -17.60
C PRO A 87 3.39 -8.40 -17.70
N LEU A 88 3.65 -9.66 -17.31
CA LEU A 88 2.65 -10.73 -17.26
C LEU A 88 1.50 -10.40 -16.32
N MET A 89 1.82 -9.85 -15.14
CA MET A 89 0.79 -9.48 -14.16
C MET A 89 -0.07 -8.32 -14.65
N ARG A 90 0.53 -7.33 -15.30
CA ARG A 90 -0.21 -6.21 -15.92
C ARG A 90 -1.15 -6.70 -17.02
N ALA A 91 -0.69 -7.62 -17.87
CA ALA A 91 -1.53 -8.22 -18.91
C ALA A 91 -2.70 -9.01 -18.31
N LYS A 92 -2.44 -9.85 -17.29
CA LYS A 92 -3.49 -10.59 -16.58
C LYS A 92 -4.50 -9.65 -15.91
N MET A 93 -4.05 -8.55 -15.30
CA MET A 93 -4.96 -7.55 -14.72
C MET A 93 -5.83 -6.86 -15.77
N ALA A 94 -5.23 -6.46 -16.90
CA ALA A 94 -5.97 -5.82 -17.98
C ALA A 94 -7.04 -6.77 -18.55
N ASP A 95 -6.69 -8.04 -18.75
CA ASP A 95 -7.60 -9.08 -19.22
C ASP A 95 -8.77 -9.31 -18.25
N ILE A 96 -8.51 -9.37 -16.94
CA ILE A 96 -9.59 -9.50 -15.95
C ILE A 96 -10.49 -8.25 -15.97
N MET A 97 -9.93 -7.03 -16.09
CA MET A 97 -10.73 -5.80 -16.17
C MET A 97 -11.62 -5.75 -17.41
N THR A 98 -11.19 -6.33 -18.54
CA THR A 98 -12.01 -6.36 -19.76
C THR A 98 -13.19 -7.34 -19.68
N HIS A 99 -13.10 -8.36 -18.82
CA HIS A 99 -14.11 -9.41 -18.72
C HIS A 99 -15.06 -9.25 -17.53
N ILE A 100 -14.82 -8.28 -16.65
CA ILE A 100 -15.72 -7.96 -15.54
C ILE A 100 -16.72 -6.89 -15.98
N PRO A 101 -18.04 -7.18 -16.01
CA PRO A 101 -19.04 -6.15 -16.24
C PRO A 101 -19.04 -5.11 -15.10
N ASP A 102 -19.14 -3.82 -15.46
CA ASP A 102 -19.17 -2.69 -14.51
C ASP A 102 -20.18 -2.87 -13.38
N LYS A 103 -21.37 -3.40 -13.69
CA LYS A 103 -22.42 -3.64 -12.70
C LYS A 103 -21.96 -4.60 -11.61
N THR A 104 -21.34 -5.71 -11.99
CA THR A 104 -20.84 -6.73 -11.06
C THR A 104 -19.69 -6.18 -10.21
N PHE A 105 -18.80 -5.39 -10.82
CA PHE A 105 -17.72 -4.72 -10.08
C PHE A 105 -18.26 -3.72 -9.05
N LEU A 106 -19.25 -2.91 -9.42
CA LEU A 106 -19.88 -1.94 -8.53
C LEU A 106 -20.64 -2.61 -7.38
N GLU A 107 -21.33 -3.73 -7.64
CA GLU A 107 -21.99 -4.53 -6.61
C GLU A 107 -20.98 -5.06 -5.58
N ARG A 108 -19.83 -5.57 -6.04
CA ARG A 108 -18.73 -6.00 -5.14
C ARG A 108 -18.13 -4.85 -4.35
N CYS A 109 -17.88 -3.71 -4.99
CA CYS A 109 -17.46 -2.50 -4.29
C CYS A 109 -18.45 -2.13 -3.17
N ARG A 110 -19.75 -2.16 -3.45
CA ARG A 110 -20.80 -1.84 -2.46
C ARG A 110 -20.84 -2.84 -1.31
N ALA A 111 -20.67 -4.13 -1.59
CA ALA A 111 -20.69 -5.19 -0.59
C ALA A 111 -19.48 -5.13 0.36
N GLN A 112 -18.33 -4.65 -0.13
CA GLN A 112 -17.07 -4.68 0.62
C GLN A 112 -16.71 -3.33 1.27
N LYS A 113 -17.37 -2.22 0.89
CA LYS A 113 -17.01 -0.87 1.35
C LYS A 113 -16.97 -0.70 2.88
N ASP A 114 -17.80 -1.44 3.61
CA ASP A 114 -17.92 -1.36 5.07
C ASP A 114 -17.09 -2.43 5.81
N LYS A 115 -16.37 -3.30 5.08
CA LYS A 115 -15.40 -4.23 5.68
C LYS A 115 -14.21 -3.50 6.26
N LYS A 116 -13.51 -4.18 7.17
CA LYS A 116 -12.40 -3.60 7.91
C LYS A 116 -11.11 -3.68 7.11
N VAL A 117 -10.26 -2.66 7.27
CA VAL A 117 -8.94 -2.59 6.63
C VAL A 117 -8.09 -3.82 6.98
N ARG A 118 -8.17 -4.32 8.21
CA ARG A 118 -7.46 -5.54 8.65
C ARG A 118 -7.76 -6.78 7.80
N ASP A 119 -8.91 -6.83 7.14
CA ASP A 119 -9.33 -7.96 6.30
C ASP A 119 -8.68 -7.93 4.90
N PHE A 120 -8.03 -6.81 4.54
CA PHE A 120 -7.44 -6.56 3.22
C PHE A 120 -5.95 -6.24 3.28
N MET A 121 -5.48 -5.62 4.37
CA MET A 121 -4.10 -5.12 4.46
C MET A 121 -3.05 -6.23 4.32
N THR A 122 -1.89 -5.87 3.78
CA THR A 122 -0.71 -6.71 3.93
C THR A 122 -0.09 -6.42 5.31
N THR A 123 -0.02 -7.45 6.16
CA THR A 123 0.71 -7.36 7.43
C THR A 123 2.20 -7.20 7.14
N VAL A 124 2.81 -6.17 7.71
CA VAL A 124 4.24 -5.93 7.54
C VAL A 124 4.99 -6.70 8.61
N ALA A 125 5.91 -7.57 8.21
CA ALA A 125 6.77 -8.32 9.13
C ALA A 125 8.16 -7.66 9.32
N LEU A 126 8.48 -6.58 8.60
CA LEU A 126 9.85 -6.04 8.52
C LEU A 126 9.87 -4.53 8.72
N SER A 127 10.66 -4.09 9.70
CA SER A 127 11.11 -2.71 9.93
C SER A 127 12.63 -2.66 9.74
N VAL A 128 13.17 -1.49 9.42
CA VAL A 128 14.60 -1.26 9.17
C VAL A 128 15.02 -0.05 10.03
N ASP A 129 16.22 -0.06 10.60
CA ASP A 129 16.70 1.07 11.40
C ASP A 129 17.02 2.26 10.47
N VAL A 130 16.58 3.46 10.83
CA VAL A 130 16.78 4.68 10.03
C VAL A 130 18.27 5.06 9.88
N ASN A 131 19.11 4.62 10.82
CA ASN A 131 20.56 4.79 10.81
C ASN A 131 21.29 3.62 10.16
N GLU A 132 20.59 2.59 9.68
CA GLU A 132 21.21 1.52 8.91
C GLU A 132 21.80 2.06 7.60
N VAL A 133 22.97 1.56 7.24
CA VAL A 133 23.68 1.97 6.02
C VAL A 133 23.01 1.31 4.83
N LEU A 134 22.72 2.06 3.76
CA LEU A 134 22.02 1.55 2.59
C LEU A 134 22.72 0.39 1.88
N GLY A 135 24.04 0.28 2.00
CA GLY A 135 24.81 -0.85 1.49
C GLY A 135 24.58 -2.17 2.24
N HIS A 136 24.03 -2.11 3.45
CA HIS A 136 23.73 -3.27 4.30
C HIS A 136 22.23 -3.50 4.49
N ALA A 137 21.39 -2.49 4.21
CA ALA A 137 19.95 -2.61 4.28
C ALA A 137 19.45 -3.62 3.23
N PRO A 138 18.91 -4.79 3.62
CA PRO A 138 18.23 -5.65 2.67
C PRO A 138 17.01 -4.91 2.13
N SER A 139 16.68 -5.09 0.85
CA SER A 139 15.63 -4.39 0.08
C SER A 139 14.24 -4.36 0.75
N TYR A 140 14.04 -3.59 1.83
CA TYR A 140 12.81 -3.57 2.60
C TYR A 140 12.48 -2.16 3.10
N TYR A 141 11.20 -1.82 3.06
CA TYR A 141 10.64 -0.52 3.43
C TYR A 141 10.53 -0.39 4.97
N VAL A 142 10.82 0.81 5.47
CA VAL A 142 11.29 1.16 6.83
C VAL A 142 10.13 1.54 7.76
N ASN A 143 10.24 1.25 9.07
CA ASN A 143 9.41 1.84 10.13
C ASN A 143 10.28 2.33 11.31
N GLN A 144 9.78 3.39 11.96
CA GLN A 144 10.32 4.25 13.03
C GLN A 144 11.25 3.65 14.08
#